data_AF-A0AB34QA47-F1
#
_entry.id   AF-A0AB34QA47-F1
#
_cell.length_a   1.000
_cell.length_b   1.000
_cell.length_c   1.000
_cell.angle_alpha   90.00
_cell.angle_beta   90.00
_cell.angle_gamma   90.00
#
_symmetry.space_group_name_H-M   'P 1'
#
loop_
_entity.id
_entity.type
_entity.pdbx_description
1 polymer ?
#
loop_
_entity_poly.entity_id
_entity_poly.type
_entity_poly.pdbx_seq_one_letter_code
_entity_poly.pdbx_strand_id
1 'polypeptide(L)'
;MRPLAATLAALTVRCRPIPPLLLLVLASVPLGAAAVTRVDGDAFDGDSGALRYRESHWLLDGGGRLVLYRCPDGRAFARKQVDGGGSSPDFSLIDGRDGYREGVRQRNGAREMYQLAPGKPERRTALPPGGGARVIDAGFDAYLREQWDAIARAPQKVDFVLPSLQRQLGFRVERLGDAAGQRRFRISLDAWYGAAVPSLEVRYSLADKRLLEFRGVGNLRDANGRYPRVRIVFPDTPARAASAEELRQAREQPLATSCSAP
;
A
#
# COMPACT_ATOMS: atom_id res chain seq x y z
N MET A 1 -100.28 21.51 39.55
CA MET A 1 -99.51 21.11 40.74
C MET A 1 -98.04 21.36 40.48
N ARG A 2 -97.48 22.35 41.18
CA ARG A 2 -96.04 22.58 41.46
C ARG A 2 -95.53 21.48 42.42
N PRO A 3 -94.22 21.31 42.75
CA PRO A 3 -93.00 21.90 42.19
C PRO A 3 -91.75 20.94 42.25
N LEU A 4 -90.56 21.56 42.13
CA LEU A 4 -89.31 21.30 42.86
C LEU A 4 -88.20 20.45 42.22
N ALA A 5 -87.03 21.09 42.24
CA ALA A 5 -85.73 20.66 41.78
C ALA A 5 -85.05 19.69 42.77
N ALA A 6 -84.14 18.86 42.24
CA ALA A 6 -83.01 18.33 42.97
C ALA A 6 -81.84 18.12 42.00
N THR A 7 -80.70 18.72 42.34
CA THR A 7 -79.38 18.54 41.72
C THR A 7 -78.79 17.18 42.07
N LEU A 8 -78.15 16.51 41.09
CA LEU A 8 -77.12 15.49 41.33
C LEU A 8 -76.10 15.53 40.20
N ALA A 9 -74.82 15.54 40.59
CA ALA A 9 -73.64 15.69 39.75
C ALA A 9 -73.44 14.48 38.82
N ALA A 10 -73.01 14.74 37.58
CA ALA A 10 -72.57 13.72 36.64
C ALA A 10 -71.05 13.82 36.40
N LEU A 11 -70.33 12.73 36.72
CA LEU A 11 -68.91 12.56 36.41
C LEU A 11 -68.70 12.44 34.90
N THR A 12 -67.75 13.21 34.38
CA THR A 12 -67.30 13.18 32.98
C THR A 12 -66.35 12.02 32.73
N VAL A 13 -66.73 11.09 31.86
CA VAL A 13 -65.87 10.03 31.30
C VAL A 13 -65.02 10.63 30.16
N ARG A 14 -63.70 10.59 30.29
CA ARG A 14 -62.74 11.05 29.26
C ARG A 14 -62.51 9.96 28.20
N CYS A 15 -62.93 10.22 26.97
CA CYS A 15 -62.47 9.49 25.78
C CYS A 15 -61.00 9.82 25.49
N ARG A 16 -60.16 8.80 25.29
CA ARG A 16 -58.77 8.96 24.84
C ARG A 16 -58.70 8.95 23.30
N PRO A 17 -58.04 9.91 22.64
CA PRO A 17 -57.76 9.84 21.21
C PRO A 17 -56.49 9.01 20.93
N ILE A 18 -56.51 8.25 19.84
CA ILE A 18 -55.40 7.46 19.30
C ILE A 18 -54.37 8.41 18.67
N PRO A 19 -53.05 8.31 18.97
CA PRO A 19 -52.04 9.17 18.38
C PRO A 19 -51.65 8.73 16.96
N PRO A 20 -51.18 9.66 16.11
CA PRO A 20 -50.79 9.36 14.73
C PRO A 20 -49.47 8.56 14.68
N LEU A 21 -49.43 7.60 13.77
CA LEU A 21 -48.27 6.78 13.47
C LEU A 21 -47.17 7.66 12.83
N LEU A 22 -46.15 8.03 13.60
CA LEU A 22 -44.97 8.75 13.11
C LEU A 22 -44.07 7.76 12.36
N LEU A 23 -44.09 7.78 11.03
CA LEU A 23 -43.18 6.99 10.20
C LEU A 23 -41.77 7.63 10.29
N LEU A 24 -40.94 7.13 11.21
CA LEU A 24 -39.51 7.47 11.25
C LEU A 24 -38.83 6.83 10.02
N VAL A 25 -38.55 7.64 9.01
CA VAL A 25 -37.53 7.30 8.01
C VAL A 25 -36.19 7.38 8.74
N LEU A 26 -35.70 6.24 9.23
CA LEU A 26 -34.32 6.07 9.65
C LEU A 26 -33.43 6.37 8.44
N ALA A 27 -32.96 7.62 8.35
CA ALA A 27 -31.83 7.97 7.52
C ALA A 27 -30.69 7.03 7.92
N SER A 28 -30.38 6.09 7.05
CA SER A 28 -29.23 5.21 7.21
C SER A 28 -28.01 6.11 7.14
N VAL A 29 -27.46 6.46 8.31
CA VAL A 29 -26.17 7.13 8.37
C VAL A 29 -25.19 6.19 7.67
N PRO A 30 -24.57 6.58 6.55
CA PRO A 30 -23.60 5.71 5.90
C PRO A 30 -22.50 5.44 6.92
N LEU A 31 -22.29 4.16 7.27
CA LEU A 31 -21.10 3.72 7.99
C LEU A 31 -19.91 4.37 7.27
N GLY A 32 -19.11 5.14 8.01
CA GLY A 32 -18.00 5.91 7.46
C GLY A 32 -17.16 5.04 6.55
N ALA A 33 -17.10 5.40 5.25
CA ALA A 33 -16.22 4.73 4.32
C ALA A 33 -14.78 4.91 4.83
N ALA A 34 -14.02 3.82 4.87
CA ALA A 34 -12.59 3.88 5.21
C ALA A 34 -11.91 4.94 4.34
N ALA A 35 -11.05 5.78 4.94
CA ALA A 35 -10.35 6.79 4.20
C ALA A 35 -9.36 6.09 3.26
N VAL A 36 -9.52 6.34 1.97
CA VAL A 36 -8.59 5.88 0.96
C VAL A 36 -7.93 7.10 0.37
N THR A 37 -6.60 7.11 0.34
CA THR A 37 -5.85 8.15 -0.36
C THR A 37 -5.13 7.57 -1.56
N ARG A 38 -4.97 8.39 -2.60
CA ARG A 38 -4.28 8.00 -3.82
C ARG A 38 -3.05 8.85 -4.07
N VAL A 39 -1.97 8.17 -4.43
CA VAL A 39 -0.71 8.76 -4.89
C VAL A 39 -0.35 8.09 -6.21
N ASP A 40 0.03 8.88 -7.20
CA ASP A 40 0.53 8.38 -8.47
C ASP A 40 2.03 8.70 -8.59
N GLY A 41 2.78 7.86 -9.31
CA GLY A 41 4.20 8.06 -9.57
C GLY A 41 4.59 7.61 -10.97
N ASP A 42 5.67 8.18 -11.50
CA ASP A 42 6.20 7.86 -12.82
C ASP A 42 7.54 7.11 -12.68
N ALA A 43 7.63 5.94 -13.31
CA ALA A 43 8.83 5.11 -13.31
C ALA A 43 9.57 5.22 -14.65
N PHE A 44 10.77 5.78 -14.58
CA PHE A 44 11.67 5.96 -15.71
C PHE A 44 12.76 4.90 -15.71
N ASP A 45 13.23 4.54 -16.90
CA ASP A 45 14.40 3.69 -17.07
C ASP A 45 15.64 4.39 -16.51
N GLY A 46 16.44 3.66 -15.75
CA GLY A 46 17.59 4.22 -15.04
C GLY A 46 18.72 4.69 -15.96
N ASP A 47 18.80 4.15 -17.17
CA ASP A 47 19.89 4.42 -18.12
C ASP A 47 19.44 5.41 -19.19
N SER A 48 18.34 5.12 -19.88
CA SER A 48 17.82 5.95 -20.98
C SER A 48 16.95 7.12 -20.52
N GLY A 49 16.40 7.06 -19.30
CA GLY A 49 15.44 8.05 -18.81
C GLY A 49 14.04 7.96 -19.44
N ALA A 50 13.79 6.98 -20.30
CA ALA A 50 12.50 6.77 -20.95
C ALA A 50 11.42 6.35 -19.92
N LEU A 51 10.18 6.80 -20.10
CA LEU A 51 9.06 6.37 -19.26
C LEU A 51 8.78 4.87 -19.50
N ARG A 52 8.88 4.05 -18.44
CA ARG A 52 8.59 2.63 -18.51
C ARG A 52 7.16 2.32 -18.10
N TYR A 53 6.70 2.88 -16.99
CA TYR A 53 5.36 2.67 -16.46
C TYR A 53 4.99 3.76 -15.46
N ARG A 54 3.73 3.78 -15.05
CA ARG A 54 3.22 4.60 -13.96
C ARG A 54 2.73 3.72 -12.82
N GLU A 55 2.88 4.18 -11.60
CA GLU A 55 2.34 3.53 -10.41
C GLU A 55 1.14 4.34 -9.89
N SER A 56 0.03 3.68 -9.58
CA SER A 56 -1.10 4.26 -8.86
C SER A 56 -1.28 3.51 -7.55
N HIS A 57 -1.13 4.20 -6.42
CA HIS A 57 -1.21 3.63 -5.08
C HIS A 57 -2.50 4.08 -4.40
N TRP A 58 -3.31 3.15 -3.93
CA TRP A 58 -4.38 3.41 -2.98
C TRP A 58 -3.89 2.99 -1.59
N LEU A 59 -3.74 3.97 -0.70
CA LEU A 59 -3.33 3.77 0.69
C LEU A 59 -4.59 3.65 1.53
N LEU A 60 -4.68 2.57 2.30
CA LEU A 60 -5.81 2.23 3.14
C LEU A 60 -5.51 2.57 4.60
N ASP A 61 -6.55 2.88 5.35
CA ASP A 61 -6.48 2.89 6.80
C ASP A 61 -5.93 1.55 7.34
N GLY A 62 -5.08 1.62 8.37
CA GLY A 62 -4.37 0.44 8.90
C GLY A 62 -3.10 0.05 8.12
N GLY A 63 -2.72 0.83 7.10
CA GLY A 63 -1.45 0.71 6.39
C GLY A 63 -1.46 -0.23 5.18
N GLY A 64 -2.60 -0.86 4.87
CA GLY A 64 -2.76 -1.65 3.65
C GLY A 64 -2.60 -0.78 2.40
N ARG A 65 -2.20 -1.41 1.29
CA ARG A 65 -1.95 -0.69 0.03
C ARG A 65 -2.31 -1.56 -1.17
N LEU A 66 -3.05 -1.00 -2.12
CA LEU A 66 -3.19 -1.53 -3.47
C LEU A 66 -2.33 -0.68 -4.41
N VAL A 67 -1.57 -1.32 -5.29
CA VAL A 67 -0.80 -0.65 -6.35
C VAL A 67 -1.19 -1.23 -7.69
N LEU A 68 -1.50 -0.37 -8.65
CA LEU A 68 -1.57 -0.72 -10.05
C LEU A 68 -0.36 -0.15 -10.79
N TYR A 69 0.30 -1.02 -11.53
CA TYR A 69 1.37 -0.65 -12.45
C TYR A 69 0.77 -0.57 -13.84
N ARG A 70 0.93 0.61 -14.46
CA ARG A 70 0.26 0.98 -15.70
C ARG A 70 1.25 1.22 -16.80
N CYS A 71 0.93 0.75 -17.99
CA CYS A 71 1.65 1.10 -19.19
C CYS A 71 1.63 2.61 -19.43
N PRO A 72 2.53 3.12 -20.28
CA PRO A 72 2.49 4.52 -20.69
C PRO A 72 1.14 4.96 -21.27
N ASP A 73 0.37 4.03 -21.84
CA ASP A 73 -1.00 4.24 -22.35
C ASP A 73 -2.11 4.15 -21.27
N GLY A 74 -1.77 3.86 -20.01
CA GLY A 74 -2.69 3.82 -18.87
C GLY A 74 -3.27 2.44 -18.53
N ARG A 75 -3.13 1.43 -19.40
CA ARG A 75 -3.59 0.06 -19.11
C ARG A 75 -2.81 -0.54 -17.94
N ALA A 76 -3.49 -1.08 -16.94
CA ALA A 76 -2.82 -1.80 -15.86
C ALA A 76 -2.25 -3.12 -16.41
N PHE A 77 -0.98 -3.42 -16.13
CA PHE A 77 -0.35 -4.69 -16.53
C PHE A 77 0.13 -5.50 -15.32
N ALA A 78 0.36 -4.86 -14.17
CA ALA A 78 0.67 -5.57 -12.92
C ALA A 78 -0.11 -4.96 -11.76
N ARG A 79 -0.31 -5.77 -10.71
CA ARG A 79 -1.02 -5.37 -9.49
C ARG A 79 -0.30 -5.91 -8.27
N LYS A 80 -0.18 -5.06 -7.26
CA LYS A 80 0.32 -5.44 -5.95
C LYS A 80 -0.69 -5.14 -4.86
N GLN A 81 -0.94 -6.10 -3.98
CA GLN A 81 -1.74 -5.96 -2.79
C GLN A 81 -0.83 -6.15 -1.58
N VAL A 82 -0.84 -5.21 -0.65
CA VAL A 82 -0.07 -5.22 0.60
C VAL A 82 -1.07 -5.25 1.75
N ASP A 83 -0.93 -6.23 2.63
CA ASP A 83 -1.88 -6.51 3.69
C ASP A 83 -1.27 -6.11 5.04
N GLY A 84 -1.78 -4.99 5.57
CA GLY A 84 -1.31 -4.37 6.81
C GLY A 84 -0.20 -3.33 6.62
N GLY A 85 0.09 -2.60 7.70
CA GLY A 85 1.18 -1.63 7.77
C GLY A 85 2.46 -2.17 8.43
N GLY A 86 3.34 -1.24 8.79
CA GLY A 86 4.62 -1.55 9.43
C GLY A 86 5.68 -2.06 8.45
N SER A 87 6.84 -2.45 8.99
CA SER A 87 8.01 -2.75 8.16
C SER A 87 7.94 -4.07 7.40
N SER A 88 7.12 -5.03 7.86
CA SER A 88 7.16 -6.42 7.41
C SER A 88 5.77 -6.96 7.02
N PRO A 89 5.02 -6.29 6.12
CA PRO A 89 3.66 -6.69 5.74
C PRO A 89 3.67 -7.94 4.85
N ASP A 90 2.54 -8.66 4.81
CA ASP A 90 2.28 -9.63 3.74
C ASP A 90 1.97 -8.89 2.44
N PHE A 91 2.30 -9.50 1.31
CA PHE A 91 1.96 -8.93 0.02
C PHE A 91 1.83 -9.99 -1.08
N SER A 92 1.14 -9.62 -2.13
CA SER A 92 1.10 -10.35 -3.39
C SER A 92 1.32 -9.40 -4.56
N LEU A 93 2.16 -9.80 -5.50
CA LEU A 93 2.38 -9.15 -6.79
C LEU A 93 1.98 -10.13 -7.90
N ILE A 94 1.26 -9.63 -8.90
CA ILE A 94 0.97 -10.34 -10.14
C ILE A 94 1.36 -9.46 -11.33
N ASP A 95 2.04 -10.07 -12.31
CA ASP A 95 2.31 -9.48 -13.62
C ASP A 95 1.47 -10.19 -14.69
N GLY A 96 0.56 -9.45 -15.33
CA GLY A 96 -0.34 -9.95 -16.36
C GLY A 96 0.34 -10.28 -17.68
N ARG A 97 1.57 -9.78 -17.91
CA ARG A 97 2.29 -9.96 -19.19
C ARG A 97 2.75 -11.39 -19.41
N ASP A 98 3.29 -12.01 -18.37
CA ASP A 98 3.84 -13.36 -18.41
C ASP A 98 3.24 -14.30 -17.34
N GLY A 99 2.33 -13.79 -16.51
CA GLY A 99 1.68 -14.55 -15.44
C GLY A 99 2.52 -14.69 -14.18
N TYR A 100 3.60 -13.92 -14.03
CA TYR A 100 4.42 -13.95 -12.83
C TYR A 100 3.64 -13.68 -11.56
N ARG A 101 4.06 -14.34 -10.47
CA ARG A 101 3.60 -14.00 -9.13
C ARG A 101 4.74 -14.07 -8.12
N GLU A 102 4.70 -13.21 -7.13
CA GLU A 102 5.53 -13.35 -5.94
C GLU A 102 4.87 -12.68 -4.74
N GLY A 103 5.38 -12.99 -3.55
CA GLY A 103 4.88 -12.36 -2.35
C GLY A 103 5.37 -13.00 -1.06
N VAL A 104 4.77 -12.55 0.03
CA VAL A 104 4.88 -13.15 1.37
C VAL A 104 3.47 -13.34 1.90
N ARG A 105 3.18 -14.53 2.44
CA ARG A 105 1.86 -14.91 2.95
C ARG A 105 1.97 -15.79 4.19
N GLN A 106 0.93 -15.77 5.01
CA GLN A 106 0.69 -16.80 6.01
C GLN A 106 0.05 -18.05 5.38
N ARG A 107 0.59 -19.24 5.67
CA ARG A 107 0.05 -20.53 5.24
C ARG A 107 0.33 -21.60 6.29
N ASN A 108 -0.70 -22.33 6.73
CA ASN A 108 -0.59 -23.41 7.72
C ASN A 108 0.12 -22.99 9.02
N GLY A 109 -0.16 -21.77 9.51
CA GLY A 109 0.46 -21.24 10.74
C GLY A 109 1.91 -20.79 10.60
N ALA A 110 2.50 -20.85 9.40
CA ALA A 110 3.84 -20.37 9.12
C ALA A 110 3.82 -19.28 8.03
N ARG A 111 4.77 -18.35 8.11
CA ARG A 111 4.95 -17.31 7.10
C ARG A 111 5.91 -17.80 6.03
N GLU A 112 5.57 -17.67 4.76
CA GLU A 112 6.41 -18.09 3.64
C GLU A 112 6.52 -17.00 2.57
N MET A 113 7.69 -16.91 1.93
CA MET A 113 7.88 -16.16 0.70
C MET A 113 7.69 -17.12 -0.47
N TYR A 114 7.04 -16.65 -1.53
CA TYR A 114 6.74 -17.48 -2.69
C TYR A 114 7.04 -16.75 -3.99
N GLN A 115 7.31 -17.54 -5.02
CA GLN A 115 7.55 -17.08 -6.38
C GLN A 115 6.97 -18.11 -7.36
N LEU A 116 6.22 -17.63 -8.36
CA LEU A 116 5.74 -18.41 -9.49
C LEU A 116 6.24 -17.76 -10.78
N ALA A 117 7.30 -18.32 -11.37
CA ALA A 117 7.81 -17.91 -12.67
C ALA A 117 6.99 -18.53 -13.82
N PRO A 118 6.93 -17.87 -15.00
CA PRO A 118 6.19 -18.39 -16.14
C PRO A 118 6.63 -19.80 -16.54
N GLY A 119 5.68 -20.73 -16.64
CA GLY A 119 5.94 -22.12 -17.03
C GLY A 119 6.78 -22.93 -16.01
N LYS A 120 6.94 -22.45 -14.77
CA LYS A 120 7.69 -23.12 -13.70
C LYS A 120 6.78 -23.43 -12.52
N PRO A 121 7.10 -24.45 -11.70
CA PRO A 121 6.40 -24.68 -10.45
C PRO A 121 6.65 -23.54 -9.44
N GLU A 122 5.69 -23.34 -8.52
CA GLU A 122 5.84 -22.36 -7.44
C GLU A 122 6.99 -22.76 -6.51
N ARG A 123 7.93 -21.84 -6.30
CA ARG A 123 8.97 -21.94 -5.27
C ARG A 123 8.46 -21.28 -4.00
N ARG A 124 8.77 -21.90 -2.85
CA ARG A 124 8.39 -21.39 -1.53
C ARG A 124 9.51 -21.61 -0.52
N THR A 125 9.69 -20.66 0.37
CA THR A 125 10.66 -20.73 1.46
C THR A 125 10.03 -20.16 2.72
N ALA A 126 10.10 -20.90 3.82
CA ALA A 126 9.63 -20.41 5.12
C ALA A 126 10.44 -19.16 5.52
N LEU A 127 9.76 -18.12 5.99
CA LEU A 127 10.44 -17.01 6.64
C LEU A 127 10.87 -17.48 8.02
N PRO A 128 12.17 -17.41 8.35
CA PRO A 128 12.61 -17.74 9.70
C PRO A 128 11.94 -16.78 10.71
N PRO A 129 11.63 -17.23 11.93
CA PRO A 129 11.24 -16.32 13.00
C PRO A 129 12.31 -15.23 13.16
N GLY A 130 11.89 -13.98 13.25
CA GLY A 130 12.79 -12.83 13.28
C GLY A 130 13.25 -12.50 14.69
N GLY A 131 14.53 -12.20 14.87
CA GLY A 131 15.10 -11.62 16.11
C GLY A 131 15.54 -10.16 15.96
N GLY A 132 15.41 -9.56 14.77
CA GLY A 132 15.86 -8.20 14.46
C GLY A 132 14.99 -7.51 13.40
N ALA A 133 15.39 -6.30 13.02
CA ALA A 133 14.66 -5.48 12.04
C ALA A 133 14.58 -6.18 10.68
N ARG A 134 13.36 -6.35 10.17
CA ARG A 134 13.06 -6.97 8.89
C ARG A 134 12.15 -6.05 8.07
N VAL A 135 12.43 -5.96 6.78
CA VAL A 135 11.59 -5.27 5.80
C VAL A 135 11.12 -6.19 4.68
N ILE A 136 9.88 -5.95 4.24
CA ILE A 136 9.25 -6.70 3.15
C ILE A 136 8.56 -5.70 2.22
N ASP A 137 9.00 -5.66 0.96
CA ASP A 137 8.44 -4.83 -0.12
C ASP A 137 8.08 -3.39 0.36
N ALA A 138 6.82 -2.98 0.32
CA ALA A 138 6.36 -1.65 0.67
C ALA A 138 6.59 -1.29 2.15
N GLY A 139 6.85 -2.27 3.00
CA GLY A 139 7.23 -2.04 4.40
C GLY A 139 8.57 -1.32 4.55
N PHE A 140 9.40 -1.25 3.51
CA PHE A 140 10.59 -0.41 3.54
C PHE A 140 10.29 1.08 3.77
N ASP A 141 9.18 1.60 3.21
CA ASP A 141 8.75 2.99 3.45
C ASP A 141 8.38 3.21 4.92
N ALA A 142 7.61 2.29 5.50
CA ALA A 142 7.25 2.32 6.92
C ALA A 142 8.51 2.28 7.81
N TYR A 143 9.45 1.38 7.51
CA TYR A 143 10.72 1.26 8.22
C TYR A 143 11.52 2.56 8.22
N LEU A 144 11.70 3.21 7.06
CA LEU A 144 12.44 4.48 6.98
C LEU A 144 11.77 5.59 7.80
N ARG A 145 10.44 5.65 7.79
CA ARG A 145 9.67 6.66 8.52
C ARG A 145 9.75 6.44 10.03
N GLU A 146 9.71 5.18 10.47
CA GLU A 146 9.87 4.76 11.87
C GLU A 146 11.32 4.97 12.36
N GLN A 147 12.31 4.60 11.58
CA GLN A 147 13.75 4.67 11.93
C GLN A 147 14.41 6.00 11.56
N TRP A 148 13.61 7.01 11.18
CA TRP A 148 14.07 8.26 10.60
C TRP A 148 15.19 8.95 11.38
N ASP A 149 15.03 9.07 12.70
CA ASP A 149 16.00 9.72 13.58
C ASP A 149 17.15 8.79 13.96
N ALA A 150 16.91 7.48 14.04
CA ALA A 150 17.95 6.50 14.31
C ALA A 150 18.97 6.45 13.15
N ILE A 151 18.47 6.37 11.90
CA ILE A 151 19.30 6.39 10.68
C ILE A 151 20.04 7.71 10.55
N ALA A 152 19.45 8.82 11.01
CA ALA A 152 20.11 10.13 10.98
C ALA A 152 21.33 10.23 11.91
N ARG A 153 21.34 9.46 13.01
CA ARG A 153 22.45 9.41 13.98
C ARG A 153 23.52 8.42 13.57
N ALA A 154 23.11 7.22 13.15
CA ALA A 154 24.01 6.16 12.76
C ALA A 154 23.35 5.26 11.71
N PRO A 155 24.12 4.74 10.74
CA PRO A 155 23.58 3.78 9.79
C PRO A 155 23.02 2.52 10.47
N GLN A 156 21.89 2.04 9.96
CA GLN A 156 21.16 0.92 10.54
C GLN A 156 21.33 -0.34 9.68
N LYS A 157 21.37 -1.50 10.32
CA LYS A 157 21.29 -2.79 9.64
C LYS A 157 19.85 -3.28 9.64
N VAL A 158 19.43 -3.84 8.52
CA VAL A 158 18.07 -4.37 8.35
C VAL A 158 18.09 -5.49 7.35
N ASP A 159 17.26 -6.49 7.59
CA ASP A 159 17.13 -7.61 6.68
C ASP A 159 15.99 -7.40 5.69
N PHE A 160 16.28 -7.53 4.40
CA PHE A 160 15.27 -7.50 3.35
C PHE A 160 14.88 -8.91 2.93
N VAL A 161 13.57 -9.18 2.95
CA VAL A 161 13.02 -10.41 2.36
C VAL A 161 12.87 -10.21 0.85
N LEU A 162 13.45 -11.10 0.07
CA LEU A 162 13.48 -11.06 -1.39
C LEU A 162 12.86 -12.34 -1.96
N PRO A 163 11.53 -12.38 -2.18
CA PRO A 163 10.85 -13.56 -2.72
C PRO A 163 11.41 -14.02 -4.06
N SER A 164 11.87 -13.09 -4.90
CA SER A 164 12.51 -13.38 -6.19
C SER A 164 13.77 -14.24 -6.07
N LEU A 165 14.50 -14.09 -4.96
CA LEU A 165 15.70 -14.87 -4.64
C LEU A 165 15.42 -16.04 -3.70
N GLN A 166 14.22 -16.11 -3.10
CA GLN A 166 13.88 -17.04 -2.02
C GLN A 166 14.82 -16.92 -0.81
N ARG A 167 15.24 -15.69 -0.49
CA ARG A 167 16.22 -15.41 0.58
C ARG A 167 15.89 -14.13 1.33
N GLN A 168 16.49 -14.01 2.52
CA GLN A 168 16.61 -12.77 3.27
C GLN A 168 18.07 -12.33 3.22
N LEU A 169 18.34 -11.07 2.88
CA LEU A 169 19.69 -10.52 2.79
C LEU A 169 19.82 -9.31 3.72
N GLY A 170 20.99 -9.17 4.34
CA GLY A 170 21.31 -8.03 5.20
C GLY A 170 21.71 -6.80 4.40
N PHE A 171 21.05 -5.68 4.68
CA PHE A 171 21.32 -4.38 4.10
C PHE A 171 21.72 -3.37 5.18
N ARG A 172 22.46 -2.36 4.74
CA ARG A 172 22.78 -1.16 5.52
C ARG A 172 22.01 0.01 4.94
N VAL A 173 21.36 0.78 5.81
CA VAL A 173 20.65 2.01 5.49
C VAL A 173 21.37 3.18 6.14
N GLU A 174 21.76 4.17 5.35
CA GLU A 174 22.50 5.34 5.81
C GLU A 174 21.94 6.64 5.25
N ARG A 175 22.02 7.71 6.04
CA ARG A 175 21.69 9.06 5.59
C ARG A 175 22.85 9.62 4.78
N LEU A 176 22.55 10.12 3.58
CA LEU A 176 23.52 10.81 2.72
C LEU A 176 23.58 12.32 2.96
N GLY A 177 22.52 12.89 3.53
CA GLY A 177 22.42 14.29 3.86
C GLY A 177 21.05 14.87 3.52
N ASP A 178 20.88 16.14 3.90
CA ASP A 178 19.65 16.88 3.72
C ASP A 178 19.92 18.10 2.84
N ALA A 179 19.06 18.36 1.86
CA ALA A 179 19.17 19.50 0.96
C ALA A 179 17.79 19.89 0.42
N ALA A 180 17.53 21.20 0.29
CA ALA A 180 16.29 21.74 -0.29
C ALA A 180 15.00 21.13 0.31
N GLY A 181 14.94 20.99 1.64
CA GLY A 181 13.77 20.41 2.31
C GLY A 181 13.62 18.90 2.16
N GLN A 182 14.63 18.19 1.67
CA GLN A 182 14.59 16.74 1.44
C GLN A 182 15.75 16.02 2.11
N ARG A 183 15.52 14.78 2.56
CA ARG A 183 16.54 13.86 3.08
C ARG A 183 16.80 12.73 2.09
N ARG A 184 18.08 12.41 1.91
CA ARG A 184 18.53 11.28 1.09
C ARG A 184 19.00 10.12 1.95
N PHE A 185 18.59 8.92 1.58
CA PHE A 185 19.12 7.68 2.13
C PHE A 185 19.73 6.81 1.04
N ARG A 186 20.79 6.09 1.39
CA ARG A 186 21.35 5.00 0.60
C ARG A 186 21.11 3.68 1.30
N ILE A 187 20.85 2.68 0.49
CA ILE A 187 20.65 1.31 0.92
C ILE A 187 21.57 0.44 0.07
N SER A 188 22.46 -0.29 0.75
CA SER A 188 23.45 -1.15 0.12
C SER A 188 23.47 -2.50 0.82
N LEU A 189 23.91 -3.55 0.13
CA LEU A 189 24.23 -4.80 0.83
C LEU A 189 25.24 -4.52 1.94
N ASP A 190 25.11 -5.22 3.06
CA ASP A 190 26.07 -5.10 4.15
C ASP A 190 27.48 -5.49 3.67
N ALA A 191 28.51 -4.79 4.15
CA ALA A 191 29.82 -4.62 3.51
C ALA A 191 30.68 -5.89 3.35
N TRP A 192 30.17 -7.07 3.69
CA TRP A 192 30.88 -8.34 3.64
C TRP A 192 30.86 -9.03 2.26
N TYR A 193 30.16 -8.46 1.27
CA TYR A 193 29.94 -9.08 -0.04
C TYR A 193 30.87 -8.63 -1.19
N GLY A 194 31.96 -7.90 -0.91
CA GLY A 194 33.12 -7.77 -1.83
C GLY A 194 32.82 -7.59 -3.33
N ALA A 195 32.20 -6.47 -3.73
CA ALA A 195 32.16 -5.91 -5.09
C ALA A 195 31.52 -4.51 -5.01
N ALA A 196 31.58 -3.70 -6.07
CA ALA A 196 30.73 -2.52 -6.21
C ALA A 196 29.25 -2.96 -6.35
N VAL A 197 28.62 -3.26 -5.23
CA VAL A 197 27.22 -3.70 -5.19
C VAL A 197 26.34 -2.52 -5.60
N PRO A 198 25.38 -2.69 -6.53
CA PRO A 198 24.40 -1.68 -6.84
C PRO A 198 23.66 -1.25 -5.56
N SER A 199 23.88 -0.01 -5.11
CA SER A 199 23.06 0.59 -4.06
C SER A 199 21.77 1.13 -4.65
N LEU A 200 20.73 1.19 -3.83
CA LEU A 200 19.55 1.98 -4.13
C LEU A 200 19.57 3.25 -3.28
N GLU A 201 19.03 4.34 -3.82
CA GLU A 201 18.93 5.64 -3.16
C GLU A 201 17.48 6.09 -3.16
N VAL A 202 17.06 6.74 -2.08
CA VAL A 202 15.71 7.30 -1.95
C VAL A 202 15.77 8.73 -1.43
N ARG A 203 14.83 9.55 -1.90
CA ARG A 203 14.62 10.94 -1.45
C ARG A 203 13.28 11.06 -0.78
N TYR A 204 13.27 11.72 0.37
CA TYR A 204 12.08 11.96 1.16
C TYR A 204 11.93 13.44 1.48
N SER A 205 10.70 13.94 1.51
CA SER A 205 10.38 15.26 2.06
C SER A 205 10.68 15.29 3.57
N LEU A 206 11.33 16.35 4.06
CA LEU A 206 11.55 16.57 5.49
C LEU A 206 10.26 16.97 6.22
N ALA A 207 9.31 17.60 5.53
CA ALA A 207 8.11 18.15 6.14
C ALA A 207 7.15 17.07 6.63
N ASP A 208 6.98 16.01 5.85
CA ASP A 208 5.95 14.97 6.06
C ASP A 208 6.51 13.53 5.95
N LYS A 209 7.82 13.37 5.74
CA LYS A 209 8.49 12.08 5.53
C LYS A 209 7.86 11.27 4.38
N ARG A 210 7.43 11.94 3.32
CA ARG A 210 6.89 11.30 2.11
C ARG A 210 8.00 10.97 1.11
N LEU A 211 7.93 9.79 0.51
CA LEU A 211 8.83 9.38 -0.58
C LEU A 211 8.61 10.28 -1.80
N LEU A 212 9.69 10.84 -2.33
CA LEU A 212 9.70 11.72 -3.50
C LEU A 212 10.40 11.06 -4.69
N GLU A 213 11.46 10.29 -4.43
CA GLU A 213 12.19 9.60 -5.49
C GLU A 213 12.77 8.28 -4.98
N PHE A 214 12.71 7.25 -5.82
CA PHE A 214 13.46 6.01 -5.67
C PHE A 214 14.40 5.84 -6.88
N ARG A 215 15.64 5.41 -6.64
CA ARG A 215 16.62 5.03 -7.68
C ARG A 215 17.25 3.70 -7.31
N GLY A 216 17.14 2.70 -8.17
CA GLY A 216 17.71 1.38 -7.90
C GLY A 216 17.13 0.30 -8.80
N VAL A 217 17.38 -0.96 -8.45
CA VAL A 217 16.74 -2.10 -9.12
C VAL A 217 15.24 -2.09 -8.81
N GLY A 218 14.40 -2.07 -9.85
CA GLY A 218 12.94 -2.04 -9.70
C GLY A 218 12.37 -3.41 -9.33
N ASN A 219 11.11 -3.43 -8.86
CA ASN A 219 10.42 -4.67 -8.45
C ASN A 219 9.68 -5.36 -9.60
N LEU A 220 9.65 -4.77 -10.80
CA LEU A 220 9.00 -5.34 -11.98
C LEU A 220 10.01 -5.76 -13.03
N ARG A 221 9.71 -6.86 -13.73
CA ARG A 221 10.61 -7.39 -14.75
C ARG A 221 10.45 -6.70 -16.10
N ASP A 222 11.52 -6.70 -16.88
CA ASP A 222 11.48 -6.43 -18.32
C ASP A 222 10.98 -7.65 -19.11
N ALA A 223 10.84 -7.50 -20.43
CA ALA A 223 10.41 -8.57 -21.33
C ALA A 223 11.37 -9.78 -21.35
N ASN A 224 12.61 -9.61 -20.90
CA ASN A 224 13.63 -10.66 -20.81
C ASN A 224 13.67 -11.32 -19.42
N GLY A 225 12.75 -10.97 -18.52
CA GLY A 225 12.72 -11.51 -17.16
C GLY A 225 13.82 -10.95 -16.24
N ARG A 226 14.40 -9.79 -16.56
CA ARG A 226 15.40 -9.11 -15.71
C ARG A 226 14.74 -7.99 -14.92
N TYR A 227 15.32 -7.62 -13.78
CA TYR A 227 14.89 -6.45 -13.01
C TYR A 227 15.74 -5.23 -13.39
N PRO A 228 15.21 -4.29 -14.18
CA PRO A 228 15.97 -3.13 -14.65
C PRO A 228 16.22 -2.14 -13.51
N ARG A 229 17.22 -1.28 -13.70
CA ARG A 229 17.35 -0.08 -12.88
C ARG A 229 16.26 0.92 -13.27
N VAL A 230 15.64 1.54 -12.28
CA VAL A 230 14.59 2.54 -12.48
C VAL A 230 14.82 3.76 -11.60
N ARG A 231 14.29 4.89 -12.06
CA ARG A 231 14.09 6.11 -11.28
C ARG A 231 12.59 6.36 -11.18
N ILE A 232 12.02 6.23 -9.99
CA ILE A 232 10.58 6.43 -9.75
C ILE A 232 10.40 7.76 -9.05
N VAL A 233 9.55 8.64 -9.60
CA VAL A 233 9.29 9.98 -9.06
C VAL A 233 7.85 10.07 -8.61
N PHE A 234 7.64 10.59 -7.41
CA PHE A 234 6.33 10.92 -6.86
C PHE A 234 6.16 12.44 -6.82
N PRO A 235 4.95 12.96 -7.08
CA PRO A 235 4.69 14.39 -7.04
C PRO A 235 4.90 14.92 -5.63
N ASP A 236 5.44 16.13 -5.49
CA ASP A 236 5.60 16.79 -4.19
C ASP A 236 4.29 17.46 -3.73
N THR A 237 3.19 16.72 -3.83
CA THR A 237 1.85 17.13 -3.40
C THR A 237 1.25 16.09 -2.46
N PRO A 238 0.36 16.50 -1.54
CA PRO A 238 -0.36 15.55 -0.70
C PRO A 238 -1.10 14.49 -1.53
N ALA A 239 -1.25 13.30 -0.93
CA ALA A 239 -2.11 12.28 -1.49
C ALA A 239 -3.54 12.81 -1.60
N ARG A 240 -4.22 12.54 -2.72
CA ARG A 240 -5.62 12.95 -2.90
C ARG A 240 -6.55 11.96 -2.21
N ALA A 241 -7.73 12.40 -1.80
CA ALA A 241 -8.78 11.46 -1.42
C ALA A 241 -9.18 10.57 -2.62
N ALA A 242 -9.55 9.33 -2.35
CA ALA A 242 -10.12 8.40 -3.31
C ALA A 242 -11.35 7.72 -2.70
N SER A 243 -12.33 7.39 -3.54
CA SER A 243 -13.53 6.71 -3.10
C SER A 243 -13.33 5.19 -2.96
N ALA A 244 -14.18 4.54 -2.17
CA ALA A 244 -14.24 3.08 -2.11
C ALA A 244 -14.54 2.45 -3.48
N GLU A 245 -15.28 3.17 -4.34
CA GLU A 245 -15.57 2.74 -5.70
C GLU A 245 -14.32 2.76 -6.59
N GLU A 246 -13.51 3.82 -6.52
CA GLU A 246 -12.23 3.87 -7.24
C GLU A 246 -11.30 2.73 -6.82
N LEU A 247 -11.26 2.42 -5.51
CA LEU A 247 -10.48 1.30 -4.98
C LEU A 247 -11.01 -0.05 -5.51
N ARG A 248 -12.33 -0.24 -5.52
CA ARG A 248 -12.97 -1.46 -6.03
C ARG A 248 -12.65 -1.66 -7.51
N GLN A 249 -12.85 -0.62 -8.32
CA GLN A 249 -12.51 -0.64 -9.74
C GLN A 249 -11.03 -0.94 -9.97
N ALA A 250 -10.14 -0.33 -9.20
CA ALA A 250 -8.71 -0.62 -9.30
C ALA A 250 -8.38 -2.08 -8.95
N ARG A 251 -9.04 -2.66 -7.94
CA ARG A 251 -8.84 -4.06 -7.54
C ARG A 251 -9.34 -5.03 -8.61
N GLU A 252 -10.40 -4.70 -9.32
CA GLU A 252 -11.03 -5.55 -10.33
C GLU A 252 -10.48 -5.32 -11.75
N GLN A 253 -9.75 -4.22 -11.99
CA GLN A 253 -9.25 -3.83 -13.31
C GLN A 253 -8.43 -4.96 -13.96
N PRO A 254 -8.83 -5.48 -15.15
CA PRO A 254 -8.07 -6.51 -15.85
C PRO A 254 -6.63 -6.11 -16.11
N LEU A 255 -5.72 -7.08 -16.07
CA LEU A 255 -4.30 -6.87 -16.35
C LEU A 255 -4.01 -7.16 -17.82
N ALA A 256 -3.37 -6.21 -18.49
CA ALA A 256 -2.91 -6.36 -19.85
C ALA A 256 -1.81 -7.43 -19.94
N THR A 257 -1.85 -8.20 -21.03
CA THR A 257 -0.86 -9.24 -21.35
C THR A 257 0.35 -8.71 -22.10
N SER A 258 0.37 -7.42 -22.40
CA SER A 258 1.48 -6.73 -23.06
C SER A 258 1.54 -5.28 -22.63
N CYS A 259 2.74 -4.72 -22.67
CA CYS A 259 2.97 -3.31 -22.39
C CYS A 259 3.97 -2.77 -23.39
N SER A 260 3.55 -1.77 -24.16
CA SER A 260 4.42 -1.03 -25.08
C SER A 260 5.27 -0.06 -24.27
N ALA A 261 6.18 -0.58 -23.46
CA ALA A 261 7.20 0.19 -22.77
C ALA A 261 8.54 -0.17 -23.43
N PRO A 262 9.42 0.82 -23.71
CA PRO A 262 10.74 0.57 -24.24
C PRO A 262 11.62 -0.27 -23.29
#